data_AF-A0A971MXS9-F1
#
_entry.id   AF-A0A971MXS9-F1
#
_cell.length_a   1.000
_cell.length_b   1.000
_cell.length_c   1.000
_cell.angle_alpha   90.00
_cell.angle_beta   90.00
_cell.angle_gamma   90.00
#
_symmetry.space_group_name_H-M   'P 1'
#
loop_
_entity.id
_entity.type
_entity.pdbx_description
1 polymer ?
#
loop_
_entity_poly.entity_id
_entity_poly.type
_entity_poly.pdbx_seq_one_letter_code
_entity_poly.pdbx_strand_id
1 'polypeptide(L)'
;MEILVGLGAIVVLYLLMKLLSFPIKAITGLVVNGVIGLLMLWVVNLFGSAIGLSVDINIISALVAGFFSIPGVLVLILLNL
;
A
#
# COMPACT_ATOMS: atom_id res chain seq x y z
N MET A 1 21.05 40.93 -12.09
CA MET A 1 20.97 39.67 -12.87
C MET A 1 21.07 38.45 -11.94
N GLU A 2 22.00 38.45 -10.99
CA GLU A 2 22.26 37.35 -10.04
C GLU A 2 21.05 36.94 -9.18
N ILE A 3 20.26 37.91 -8.70
CA ILE A 3 19.06 37.65 -7.88
C ILE A 3 17.98 36.88 -8.68
N LEU A 4 17.87 37.14 -9.98
CA LEU A 4 16.89 36.47 -10.86
C LEU A 4 17.26 35.00 -11.08
N VAL A 5 18.56 34.73 -11.22
CA VAL A 5 19.11 33.36 -11.34
C VAL A 5 18.94 32.59 -10.03
N GLY A 6 19.19 33.24 -8.88
CA GLY A 6 18.94 32.65 -7.56
C GLY A 6 17.48 32.27 -7.34
N LEU A 7 16.54 33.16 -7.69
CA LEU A 7 15.10 32.86 -7.64
C LEU A 7 14.72 31.70 -8.56
N GLY A 8 15.24 31.67 -9.80
CA GLY A 8 15.02 30.57 -10.73
C GLY A 8 15.49 29.23 -10.18
N ALA A 9 16.69 29.19 -9.58
CA ALA A 9 17.24 27.99 -8.97
C ALA A 9 16.37 27.46 -7.81
N ILE A 10 15.86 28.34 -6.94
CA ILE A 10 14.98 27.97 -5.82
C ILE A 10 13.66 27.38 -6.33
N VAL A 11 13.06 27.97 -7.36
CA VAL A 11 11.81 27.46 -7.96
C VAL A 11 12.02 26.06 -8.56
N VAL A 12 13.11 25.85 -9.28
CA VAL A 12 13.45 24.54 -9.85
C VAL A 12 13.68 23.51 -8.74
N LEU A 13 14.42 23.87 -7.68
CA LEU A 13 14.67 22.98 -6.55
C LEU A 13 13.37 22.59 -5.83
N TYR A 14 12.46 23.55 -5.63
CA TYR A 14 11.15 23.30 -5.03
C TYR A 14 10.29 22.34 -5.86
N LEU A 15 10.28 22.51 -7.19
CA LEU A 15 9.57 21.60 -8.10
C LEU A 15 10.14 20.18 -8.06
N LEU A 16 11.47 20.04 -8.02
CA LEU A 16 12.13 18.75 -7.86
C LEU A 16 11.75 18.08 -6.54
N MET A 17 11.80 18.81 -5.42
CA MET A 17 11.39 18.26 -4.13
C MET A 17 9.92 17.83 -4.12
N LYS A 18 9.04 18.62 -4.73
CA LYS A 18 7.61 18.28 -4.83
C LYS A 18 7.37 17.03 -5.70
N LEU A 19 8.12 16.90 -6.80
CA LEU A 19 8.06 15.72 -7.68
C LEU A 19 8.51 14.45 -6.96
N LEU A 20 9.58 14.51 -6.15
CA LEU A 20 10.03 13.36 -5.35
C LEU A 20 9.12 13.06 -4.15
N SER A 21 8.42 14.05 -3.61
CA SER A 21 7.52 13.85 -2.47
C SER A 21 6.24 13.10 -2.83
N PHE A 22 5.80 13.16 -4.10
CA PHE A 22 4.61 12.47 -4.59
C PHE A 22 4.73 10.93 -4.54
N PRO A 23 5.78 10.29 -5.10
CA PRO A 23 5.93 8.83 -5.05
C PRO A 23 6.16 8.31 -3.63
N ILE A 24 6.88 9.05 -2.79
CA ILE A 24 7.13 8.64 -1.39
C ILE A 24 5.80 8.50 -0.64
N LYS A 25 4.89 9.47 -0.79
CA LYS A 25 3.56 9.40 -0.16
C LYS A 25 2.73 8.22 -0.68
N ALA A 26 2.79 7.95 -1.98
CA ALA A 26 2.09 6.81 -2.58
C ALA A 26 2.61 5.47 -2.02
N ILE A 27 3.93 5.30 -1.92
CA ILE A 27 4.55 4.09 -1.36
C ILE A 27 4.18 3.93 0.11
N THR A 28 4.20 5.00 0.91
CA THR A 28 3.80 4.91 2.32
C THR A 28 2.35 4.45 2.49
N GLY A 29 1.43 4.91 1.62
CA GLY A 29 0.05 4.44 1.63
C GLY A 29 -0.08 2.95 1.27
N LEU A 30 0.68 2.49 0.28
CA LEU A 30 0.72 1.07 -0.11
C LEU A 30 1.26 0.18 1.01
N VAL A 31 2.32 0.61 1.70
CA VAL A 31 2.91 -0.15 2.81
C VAL A 31 1.92 -0.26 3.96
N VAL A 32 1.27 0.84 4.35
CA VAL A 32 0.29 0.83 5.45
C VAL A 32 -0.89 -0.07 5.11
N ASN A 33 -1.47 0.05 3.92
CA ASN A 33 -2.58 -0.81 3.49
C ASN A 33 -2.15 -2.29 3.39
N GLY A 34 -0.95 -2.56 2.89
CA GLY A 34 -0.38 -3.92 2.85
C GLY A 34 -0.22 -4.52 4.23
N VAL A 35 0.30 -3.77 5.21
CA VAL A 35 0.43 -4.24 6.60
C VAL A 35 -0.93 -4.53 7.23
N ILE A 36 -1.92 -3.65 7.01
CA ILE A 36 -3.30 -3.84 7.49
C ILE A 36 -3.90 -5.11 6.88
N GLY A 37 -3.77 -5.30 5.56
CA GLY A 37 -4.30 -6.49 4.91
C GLY A 37 -3.58 -7.77 5.33
N LEU A 38 -2.28 -7.71 5.61
CA LEU A 38 -1.51 -8.84 6.13
C LEU A 38 -1.98 -9.23 7.54
N LEU A 39 -2.19 -8.25 8.43
CA LEU A 39 -2.79 -8.47 9.75
C LEU A 39 -4.20 -9.09 9.63
N MET A 40 -5.00 -8.59 8.70
CA MET A 40 -6.36 -9.07 8.48
C MET A 40 -6.38 -10.52 7.98
N LEU A 41 -5.55 -10.85 6.99
CA LEU A 41 -5.39 -12.21 6.50
C LEU A 41 -4.85 -13.16 7.57
N TRP A 42 -3.92 -12.68 8.40
CA TRP A 42 -3.39 -13.47 9.51
C TRP A 42 -4.49 -13.83 10.53
N VAL A 43 -5.33 -12.86 10.90
CA VAL A 43 -6.50 -13.10 11.77
C VAL A 43 -7.48 -14.07 11.11
N VAL A 44 -7.76 -13.88 9.82
CA VAL A 44 -8.66 -14.76 9.07
C VAL A 44 -8.10 -16.18 9.00
N ASN A 45 -6.80 -16.39 8.76
CA ASN A 45 -6.21 -17.73 8.76
C ASN A 45 -6.18 -18.38 10.15
N LEU A 46 -6.01 -17.60 11.21
CA LEU A 46 -6.05 -18.13 12.58
C LEU A 46 -7.41 -18.77 12.89
N PHE A 47 -8.50 -18.07 12.61
CA PHE A 47 -9.86 -18.59 12.86
C PHE A 47 -10.38 -19.49 11.73
N GLY A 48 -10.00 -19.19 10.50
CA GLY A 48 -10.37 -19.88 9.27
C GLY A 48 -9.78 -21.28 9.17
N SER A 49 -8.56 -21.50 9.69
CA SER A 49 -7.95 -22.84 9.65
C SER A 49 -8.78 -23.89 10.42
N ALA A 50 -9.52 -23.48 11.45
CA ALA A 50 -10.41 -24.35 12.21
C ALA A 50 -11.64 -24.82 11.39
N ILE A 51 -12.00 -24.09 10.33
CA ILE A 51 -13.10 -24.40 9.41
C ILE A 51 -12.61 -24.82 8.01
N GLY A 52 -11.30 -25.07 7.85
CA GLY A 52 -10.69 -25.48 6.57
C GLY A 52 -10.50 -24.34 5.56
N LEU A 53 -10.58 -23.09 6.00
CA LEU A 53 -10.35 -21.90 5.19
C LEU A 53 -8.94 -21.34 5.43
N SER A 54 -8.09 -21.46 4.42
CA SER A 54 -6.73 -20.89 4.42
C SER A 54 -6.51 -20.08 3.16
N VAL A 55 -6.13 -18.81 3.33
CA VAL A 55 -5.79 -17.85 2.28
C VAL A 55 -4.27 -17.68 2.26
N ASP A 56 -3.64 -17.68 1.10
CA ASP A 56 -2.19 -17.53 1.03
C ASP A 56 -1.78 -16.09 1.37
N ILE A 57 -0.87 -15.94 2.34
CA ILE A 57 -0.39 -14.63 2.78
C ILE A 57 0.80 -14.22 1.92
N ASN A 58 0.54 -13.40 0.91
CA ASN A 58 1.54 -12.83 0.01
C ASN A 58 1.32 -11.32 -0.15
N ILE A 59 2.24 -10.63 -0.84
CA ILE A 59 2.14 -9.17 -1.00
C ILE A 59 0.88 -8.77 -1.78
N ILE A 60 0.48 -9.56 -2.78
CA ILE A 60 -0.71 -9.28 -3.60
C ILE A 60 -1.97 -9.49 -2.78
N SER A 61 -2.11 -10.62 -2.08
CA SER A 61 -3.27 -10.92 -1.23
C SER A 61 -3.37 -9.94 -0.07
N ALA A 62 -2.24 -9.54 0.55
CA ALA A 62 -2.21 -8.52 1.59
C ALA A 62 -2.61 -7.13 1.06
N LEU A 63 -2.19 -6.74 -0.15
CA LEU A 63 -2.64 -5.49 -0.76
C LEU A 63 -4.13 -5.56 -1.12
N VAL A 64 -4.61 -6.66 -1.70
CA VAL A 64 -6.02 -6.85 -2.06
C VAL A 64 -6.90 -6.84 -0.81
N ALA A 65 -6.53 -7.58 0.23
CA ALA A 65 -7.22 -7.56 1.52
C ALA A 65 -7.10 -6.20 2.21
N GLY A 66 -5.99 -5.48 2.06
CA GLY A 66 -5.80 -4.15 2.63
C GLY A 66 -6.67 -3.08 1.96
N PHE A 67 -6.73 -3.07 0.62
CA PHE A 67 -7.53 -2.11 -0.15
C PHE A 67 -9.02 -2.42 -0.11
N PHE A 68 -9.39 -3.70 -0.25
CA PHE A 68 -10.79 -4.12 -0.36
C PHE A 68 -11.35 -4.66 0.96
N SER A 69 -10.55 -4.81 2.03
CA SER A 69 -11.02 -5.28 3.35
C SER A 69 -11.83 -6.58 3.25
N ILE A 70 -13.06 -6.62 3.81
CA ILE A 70 -13.95 -7.79 3.83
C ILE A 70 -14.24 -8.35 2.42
N PRO A 71 -14.69 -7.55 1.42
CA PRO A 71 -14.89 -8.08 0.08
C PRO A 71 -13.61 -8.59 -0.57
N GLY A 72 -12.46 -7.99 -0.26
CA GLY A 72 -11.16 -8.48 -0.74
C GLY A 72 -10.84 -9.89 -0.23
N VAL A 73 -11.02 -10.12 1.07
CA VAL A 73 -10.80 -11.43 1.69
C VAL A 73 -11.76 -12.48 1.12
N LEU A 74 -13.03 -12.15 0.91
CA LEU A 74 -14.01 -13.06 0.30
C LEU A 74 -13.58 -13.49 -1.11
N VAL A 75 -13.08 -12.55 -1.92
CA VAL A 75 -12.60 -12.85 -3.28
C VAL A 75 -11.37 -13.76 -3.23
N LEU A 76 -10.43 -13.52 -2.32
CA LEU A 76 -9.23 -14.35 -2.16
C LEU A 76 -9.59 -15.79 -1.74
N ILE A 77 -10.54 -15.92 -0.82
CA ILE A 77 -11.10 -17.21 -0.41
C ILE A 77 -11.73 -17.96 -1.59
N LEU A 78 -12.55 -17.27 -2.40
CA LEU A 78 -13.21 -17.87 -3.56
C LEU A 78 -12.21 -18.29 -4.65
N LEU A 79 -11.13 -17.53 -4.80
CA LEU A 79 -10.08 -17.80 -5.77
C LEU A 79 -9.02 -18.79 -5.28
N ASN A 80 -9.05 -19.21 -4.01
CA ASN A 80 -8.00 -20.02 -3.37
C ASN A 80 -6.58 -19.44 -3.59
N LEU A 81 -6.43 -18.13 -3.37
CA LEU A 81 -5.19 -17.36 -3.58
C LEU A 81 -4.73 -16.61 -2.34
#